data_AF-A0A315G4I4-F1
#
_entry.id   AF-A0A315G4I4-F1
#
_cell.length_a   1.000
_cell.length_b   1.000
_cell.length_c   1.000
_cell.angle_alpha   90.00
_cell.angle_beta   90.00
_cell.angle_gamma   90.00
#
_symmetry.space_group_name_H-M   'P 1'
#
loop_
_entity.id
_entity.type
_entity.pdbx_description
1 polymer ?
#
loop_
_entity_poly.entity_id
_entity_poly.type
_entity_poly.pdbx_seq_one_letter_code
_entity_poly.pdbx_strand_id
1 'polypeptide(L)' 'MYLPQQFNAKDEGHALALMRAHPFASLISVDDAGFPCVTHIPLHLGMVHP' A
#
# COMPACT_ATOMS: atom_id res chain seq x y z
N MET A 1 -15.61 -1.81 -5.65
CA MET A 1 -15.25 -3.06 -6.34
C MET A 1 -15.46 -4.24 -5.40
N TYR A 2 -15.73 -5.44 -5.93
CA TYR A 2 -15.90 -6.68 -5.16
C TYR A 2 -14.54 -7.30 -4.82
N LEU A 3 -14.33 -7.65 -3.54
CA LEU A 3 -13.17 -8.44 -3.08
C LEU A 3 -13.67 -9.85 -2.72
N PRO A 4 -13.26 -10.90 -3.46
CA PRO A 4 -13.65 -12.26 -3.12
C PRO A 4 -13.15 -12.66 -1.72
N GLN A 5 -13.98 -13.39 -0.96
CA GLN A 5 -13.71 -13.69 0.45
C GLN A 5 -12.39 -14.44 0.68
N GLN A 6 -11.99 -15.30 -0.26
CA GLN A 6 -10.71 -16.03 -0.21
C GLN A 6 -9.47 -15.13 -0.32
N PHE A 7 -9.64 -13.88 -0.78
CA PHE A 7 -8.57 -12.87 -0.85
C PHE A 7 -8.69 -11.81 0.26
N ASN A 8 -9.69 -11.92 1.13
CA ASN A 8 -9.84 -11.01 2.27
C ASN A 8 -8.94 -11.46 3.43
N ALA A 9 -7.69 -10.99 3.40
CA ALA A 9 -6.75 -11.19 4.50
C ALA A 9 -7.31 -10.59 5.79
N LYS A 10 -7.46 -11.42 6.83
CA LYS A 10 -8.07 -11.00 8.11
C LYS A 10 -7.07 -10.40 9.10
N ASP A 11 -5.79 -10.64 8.87
CA ASP A 11 -4.70 -10.17 9.73
C ASP A 11 -3.92 -9.08 9.00
N GLU A 12 -3.99 -7.86 9.53
CA GLU A 12 -3.26 -6.70 9.05
C GLU A 12 -1.74 -6.90 9.16
N GLY A 13 -1.28 -7.68 10.15
CA GLY A 13 0.13 -7.99 10.38
C GLY A 13 0.81 -8.60 9.15
N HIS A 14 0.10 -9.40 8.36
CA HIS A 14 0.63 -9.95 7.10
C HIS A 14 0.94 -8.85 6.08
N ALA A 15 0.05 -7.86 5.93
CA ALA A 15 0.25 -6.76 5.01
C ALA A 15 1.43 -5.88 5.46
N LEU A 16 1.49 -5.55 6.75
CA LEU A 16 2.57 -4.74 7.32
C LEU A 16 3.95 -5.44 7.18
N ALA A 17 4.00 -6.76 7.36
CA ALA A 17 5.23 -7.53 7.17
C ALA A 17 5.71 -7.50 5.71
N LEU A 18 4.80 -7.65 4.74
CA LEU A 18 5.13 -7.58 3.30
C LEU A 18 5.64 -6.19 2.91
N MET A 19 4.97 -5.12 3.36
CA MET A 19 5.38 -3.75 3.06
C MET A 19 6.79 -3.43 3.60
N ARG A 20 7.13 -3.95 4.79
CA ARG A 20 8.48 -3.78 5.37
C ARG A 20 9.55 -4.60 4.63
N ALA A 21 9.19 -5.81 4.17
CA ALA A 21 10.11 -6.66 3.40
C ALA A 21 10.37 -6.14 1.98
N HIS A 22 9.42 -5.39 1.41
CA HIS A 22 9.49 -4.85 0.05
C HIS A 22 9.22 -3.33 0.04
N PRO A 23 10.19 -2.50 0.45
CA PRO A 23 10.00 -1.05 0.67
C PRO A 23 10.02 -0.21 -0.61
N PHE A 24 9.31 -0.65 -1.65
CA PHE A 24 9.14 0.07 -2.91
C PHE A 24 7.67 0.06 -3.31
N ALA A 25 7.11 1.24 -3.56
CA ALA A 25 5.69 1.42 -3.80
C ALA A 25 5.42 2.30 -5.03
N SER A 26 4.21 2.17 -5.57
CA SER A 26 3.66 3.07 -6.58
C SER A 26 2.62 3.97 -5.91
N LEU A 27 2.92 5.27 -5.81
CA LEU A 27 1.96 6.28 -5.36
C LEU A 27 1.04 6.64 -6.52
N ILE A 28 -0.26 6.41 -6.33
CA ILE A 28 -1.30 6.84 -7.26
C ILE A 28 -1.87 8.17 -6.73
N SER A 29 -1.83 9.20 -7.56
CA SER A 29 -2.30 10.55 -7.23
C SER A 29 -3.01 11.18 -8.43
N VAL A 30 -3.43 12.44 -8.30
CA VAL A 30 -3.90 13.25 -9.41
C VAL A 30 -3.04 14.51 -9.54
N ASP A 31 -2.84 15.00 -10.76
CA ASP A 31 -2.21 16.30 -11.00
C ASP A 31 -3.20 17.46 -10.74
N ASP A 32 -2.74 18.69 -10.97
CA ASP A 32 -3.55 19.91 -10.76
C ASP A 32 -4.77 19.99 -11.70
N ALA A 33 -4.77 19.25 -12.80
CA ALA A 33 -5.89 19.16 -13.75
C ALA A 33 -6.81 17.96 -13.47
N GLY A 34 -6.49 17.14 -12.46
CA GLY A 34 -7.26 15.98 -12.05
C GLY A 34 -6.94 14.69 -12.81
N PHE A 35 -5.85 14.64 -13.59
CA PHE A 35 -5.45 13.44 -14.30
C PHE A 35 -4.64 12.48 -13.41
N PRO A 36 -4.86 11.16 -13.52
CA PRO A 36 -4.16 10.19 -12.70
C PRO A 36 -2.66 10.16 -13.01
N CYS A 37 -1.85 10.15 -11.96
CA CYS A 37 -0.39 10.07 -12.03
C CYS A 37 0.11 8.91 -11.16
N VAL A 38 1.15 8.22 -11.65
CA VAL A 38 1.80 7.10 -10.93
C VAL A 38 3.28 7.42 -10.72
N THR A 39 3.71 7.47 -9.47
CA THR A 39 5.10 7.77 -9.09
C THR A 39 5.68 6.61 -8.29
N HIS A 40 6.83 6.10 -8.72
CA HIS A 40 7.56 5.07 -7.97
C HIS A 40 8.38 5.72 -6.84
N ILE A 41 8.13 5.31 -5.60
CA ILE A 41 8.76 5.89 -4.42
C ILE A 41 9.24 4.80 -3.44
N PRO A 42 10.33 5.04 -2.68
CA PRO A 42 10.64 4.21 -1.53
C PRO A 42 9.54 4.35 -0.46
N LEU A 43 9.19 3.23 0.19
CA LEU A 43 8.22 3.18 1.28
C LEU A 43 8.92 2.84 2.59
N HIS A 44 8.80 3.70 3.59
CA HIS A 44 9.24 3.41 4.95
C HIS A 44 8.05 3.25 5.89
N LEU A 45 7.85 2.04 6.41
CA LEU A 45 6.78 1.73 7.36
C LEU A 45 7.37 1.48 8.76
N GLY A 46 7.18 2.45 9.65
CA GLY A 46 7.63 2.37 11.04
C GLY A 46 7.01 1.20 11.81
N MET A 47 7.60 0.88 12.96
CA MET A 47 6.97 -0.03 13.91
C MET A 47 5.87 0.74 14.67
N VAL A 48 4.66 0.18 14.71
CA VAL A 48 3.60 0.67 15.60
C VAL A 48 3.95 0.18 17.00
N HIS A 49 4.18 1.09 17.93
CA HIS A 49 4.33 0.75 19.35
C HIS A 49 2.93 0.44 19.93
N PRO A 50 2.79 -0.57 20.80
CA PRO A 50 1.51 -0.91 21.43
C PRO A 50 0.93 0.23 22.27
#